data_AF-A0A7X6Q8P8-F1
#
_entry.id   AF-A0A7X6Q8P8-F1
#
_cell.length_a   1.000
_cell.length_b   1.000
_cell.length_c   1.000
_cell.angle_alpha   90.00
_cell.angle_beta   90.00
_cell.angle_gamma   90.00
#
_symmetry.space_group_name_H-M   'P 1'
#
loop_
_entity.id
_entity.type
_entity.pdbx_description
1 polymer ?
#
loop_
_entity_poly.entity_id
_entity_poly.type
_entity_poly.pdbx_seq_one_letter_code
_entity_poly.pdbx_strand_id
1 'polypeptide(L)'
;YEFFLRVSLLKEDSQLIEVDSFDIDISREDTSWNINLPERGRSYLVSLFYRDEKGNSGLLSQSEKVFTPYCYWMKNSAKLAQDDASFTLLTSSLVTKGGVMIENPLLKEVVDKLDNWMDN
;
A
#
# COMPACT_ATOMS: atom_id res chain seq x y z
N TYR A 1 32.08 -3.41 -2.55
CA TYR A 1 30.84 -3.63 -1.78
C TYR A 1 29.80 -2.64 -2.24
N GLU A 2 28.66 -3.16 -2.68
CA GLU A 2 27.47 -2.41 -3.10
C GLU A 2 26.40 -2.47 -1.99
N PHE A 3 25.48 -1.50 -1.98
CA PHE A 3 24.39 -1.45 -1.03
C PHE A 3 23.05 -1.43 -1.77
N PHE A 4 22.05 -2.08 -1.18
CA PHE A 4 20.70 -2.06 -1.69
C PHE A 4 19.70 -2.11 -0.53
N LEU A 5 18.52 -1.53 -0.75
CA LEU A 5 17.38 -1.69 0.13
C LEU A 5 16.50 -2.81 -0.40
N ARG A 6 16.09 -3.72 0.47
CA ARG A 6 15.04 -4.69 0.19
C ARG A 6 13.75 -4.25 0.85
N VAL A 7 12.70 -4.07 0.07
CA VAL A 7 11.36 -3.77 0.54
C VAL A 7 10.57 -5.07 0.56
N SER A 8 10.24 -5.54 1.76
CA SER A 8 9.52 -6.79 1.99
C SER A 8 8.05 -6.52 2.26
N LEU A 9 7.18 -7.15 1.48
CA LEU A 9 5.75 -7.25 1.72
C LEU A 9 5.49 -8.38 2.72
N LEU A 10 4.79 -8.08 3.81
CA LEU A 10 4.52 -9.03 4.88
C LEU A 10 3.07 -9.53 4.84
N LYS A 11 2.89 -10.81 5.10
CA LYS A 11 1.56 -11.39 5.30
C LYS A 11 0.98 -10.90 6.62
N GLU A 12 -0.29 -10.49 6.62
CA GLU A 12 -1.06 -10.34 7.85
C GLU A 12 -1.49 -11.72 8.33
N ASP A 13 -0.61 -12.38 9.07
CA ASP A 13 -0.92 -13.41 10.06
C ASP A 13 0.10 -13.24 11.21
N SER A 14 -0.09 -13.89 12.36
CA SER A 14 0.72 -13.71 13.59
C SER A 14 2.24 -13.97 13.46
N GLN A 15 2.72 -14.34 12.27
CA GLN A 15 4.13 -14.51 11.92
C GLN A 15 4.47 -13.58 10.75
N LEU A 16 5.54 -12.80 10.90
CA LEU A 16 6.07 -11.90 9.88
C LEU A 16 6.70 -12.70 8.74
N ILE A 17 5.86 -13.26 7.88
CA ILE A 17 6.30 -14.01 6.70
C ILE A 17 6.35 -13.03 5.54
N GLU A 18 7.54 -12.88 4.95
CA GLU A 18 7.72 -12.20 3.67
C GLU A 18 6.96 -12.98 2.59
N VAL A 19 6.04 -12.30 1.91
CA VAL A 19 5.24 -12.87 0.81
C VAL A 19 5.82 -12.46 -0.54
N ASP A 20 6.39 -11.26 -0.60
CA ASP A 20 7.02 -10.72 -1.79
C ASP A 20 8.09 -9.71 -1.37
N SER A 21 9.06 -9.44 -2.26
CA SER A 21 10.04 -8.38 -2.03
C SER A 21 10.62 -7.84 -3.33
N PHE A 22 11.06 -6.58 -3.26
CA PHE A 22 11.79 -5.95 -4.36
C PHE A 22 12.99 -5.17 -3.83
N ASP A 23 14.03 -5.12 -4.64
CA ASP A 23 15.29 -4.45 -4.31
C ASP A 23 15.36 -3.07 -4.99
N ILE A 24 15.94 -2.11 -4.27
CA ILE A 24 16.25 -0.76 -4.74
C ILE A 24 17.74 -0.57 -4.56
N ASP A 25 18.46 -0.36 -5.67
CA ASP A 25 19.88 -0.02 -5.61
C ASP A 25 20.07 1.36 -5.01
N ILE A 26 21.05 1.49 -4.12
CA ILE A 26 21.31 2.75 -3.42
C ILE A 26 22.79 3.13 -3.47
N SER A 27 23.05 4.44 -3.41
CA SER A 27 24.40 4.98 -3.29
C SER A 27 24.80 5.23 -1.84
N ARG A 28 26.11 5.40 -1.58
CA ARG A 28 26.63 5.73 -0.24
C ARG A 28 26.31 7.16 0.18
N GLU A 29 26.08 8.02 -0.81
CA GLU A 29 25.80 9.44 -0.65
C GLU A 29 24.30 9.71 -0.43
N ASP A 30 23.46 8.71 -0.66
CA ASP A 30 22.03 8.82 -0.48
C ASP A 30 21.70 8.91 1.02
N THR A 31 20.96 9.95 1.40
CA THR A 31 20.53 10.18 2.78
C THR A 31 19.06 9.84 3.02
N SER A 32 18.26 9.71 1.96
CA SER A 32 16.83 9.45 2.02
C SER A 32 16.29 8.86 0.73
N TRP A 33 15.23 8.04 0.84
CA TRP A 33 14.54 7.45 -0.30
C TRP A 33 13.03 7.56 -0.13
N ASN A 34 12.33 7.80 -1.24
CA ASN A 34 10.88 7.72 -1.31
C ASN A 34 10.49 6.39 -1.95
N ILE A 35 9.88 5.51 -1.16
CA ILE A 35 9.52 4.16 -1.59
C ILE A 35 8.02 4.12 -1.85
N ASN A 36 7.64 3.79 -3.09
CA ASN A 36 6.25 3.55 -3.44
C ASN A 36 5.83 2.14 -3.00
N LEU A 37 4.85 2.05 -2.12
CA LEU A 37 4.33 0.78 -1.63
C LEU A 37 3.20 0.29 -2.54
N PRO A 38 3.34 -0.89 -3.17
CA PRO A 38 2.46 -1.31 -4.26
C PRO A 38 1.04 -1.69 -3.80
N GLU A 39 0.87 -2.20 -2.57
CA GLU A 39 -0.41 -2.67 -2.05
C GLU A 39 -0.86 -1.89 -0.80
N ARG A 40 -2.13 -1.51 -0.80
CA ARG A 40 -2.81 -0.92 0.37
C ARG A 40 -3.27 -2.03 1.32
N GLY A 41 -3.36 -1.72 2.62
CA GLY A 41 -3.80 -2.70 3.61
C GLY A 41 -2.79 -3.77 3.94
N ARG A 42 -1.50 -3.48 3.73
CA ARG A 42 -0.41 -4.42 3.92
C ARG A 42 0.60 -3.86 4.89
N SER A 43 1.36 -4.76 5.50
CA SER A 43 2.53 -4.41 6.28
C SER A 43 3.78 -4.53 5.42
N TYR A 44 4.68 -3.57 5.56
CA TYR A 44 5.96 -3.53 4.87
C TYR A 44 7.11 -3.35 5.85
N LEU A 45 8.27 -3.80 5.41
CA LEU A 45 9.51 -3.63 6.12
C LEU A 45 10.64 -3.36 5.13
N VAL A 46 11.54 -2.45 5.48
CA VAL A 46 12.68 -2.10 4.63
C VAL A 46 13.96 -2.53 5.32
N SER A 47 14.79 -3.28 4.61
CA SER A 47 16.04 -3.81 5.11
C SER A 47 17.21 -3.31 4.26
N LEU A 48 18.26 -2.81 4.90
CA LEU A 48 19.49 -2.41 4.23
C LEU A 48 20.45 -3.59 4.17
N PHE A 49 20.90 -3.91 2.96
CA PHE A 49 21.87 -4.97 2.71
C PHE A 49 23.16 -4.40 2.11
N TYR A 50 24.28 -5.08 2.38
CA TYR A 50 25.47 -5.00 1.55
C TYR A 50 25.57 -6.22 0.65
N ARG A 51 26.29 -6.06 -0.46
CA ARG A 51 26.76 -7.14 -1.34
C ARG A 51 28.26 -7.02 -1.54
N ASP A 52 29.01 -8.10 -1.28
CA ASP A 52 30.46 -8.15 -1.51
C ASP A 52 30.81 -8.52 -2.96
N GLU A 53 32.08 -8.41 -3.30
CA GLU A 53 32.60 -8.73 -4.65
C GLU A 53 32.48 -10.20 -5.02
N LYS A 54 32.23 -11.07 -4.02
CA LYS A 54 31.99 -12.51 -4.21
C LYS A 54 30.50 -12.83 -4.34
N GLY A 55 29.63 -11.81 -4.30
CA GLY A 55 28.18 -11.94 -4.38
C GLY A 55 27.50 -12.30 -3.06
N ASN A 56 28.23 -12.38 -1.95
CA ASN A 56 27.61 -12.61 -0.64
C ASN A 56 26.87 -11.35 -0.21
N SER A 57 25.68 -11.53 0.35
CA SER A 57 24.90 -10.43 0.91
C SER A 57 24.72 -10.59 2.42
N GLY A 58 24.65 -9.45 3.11
CA GLY A 58 24.41 -9.42 4.55
C GLY A 58 23.55 -8.24 4.95
N LEU A 59 22.68 -8.47 5.94
CA LEU A 59 21.79 -7.46 6.51
C LEU A 59 22.59 -6.53 7.42
N LEU A 60 22.43 -5.21 7.23
CA LEU A 60 23.05 -4.19 8.06
C LEU A 60 22.06 -3.59 9.06
N SER A 61 20.86 -3.27 8.59
CA SER A 61 19.83 -2.66 9.43
C SER A 61 18.44 -2.93 8.86
N GLN A 62 17.43 -2.73 9.69
CA GLN A 62 16.05 -2.99 9.36
C GLN A 62 15.17 -1.90 9.97
N SER A 63 14.18 -1.44 9.22
CA SER A 63 13.21 -0.46 9.69
C SER A 63 12.21 -1.08 10.67
N GLU A 64 11.49 -0.23 11.38
CA GLU A 64 10.21 -0.65 11.96
C GLU A 64 9.20 -1.01 10.88
N LYS A 65 8.17 -1.78 11.27
CA LYS A 65 7.09 -2.18 10.38
C LYS A 65 6.19 -1.00 10.09
N VAL A 66 5.92 -0.75 8.81
CA VAL A 66 4.96 0.27 8.37
C VAL A 66 3.70 -0.42 7.85
N PHE A 67 2.54 0.08 8.26
CA PHE A 67 1.25 -0.40 7.77
C PHE A 67 0.62 0.62 6.83
N THR A 68 0.22 0.16 5.64
CA THR A 68 -0.58 0.97 4.71
C THR A 68 -2.06 0.82 5.05
N PRO A 69 -2.83 1.91 5.21
CA PRO A 69 -4.24 1.79 5.54
C PRO A 69 -5.02 1.10 4.41
N TYR A 70 -5.94 0.23 4.79
CA TYR A 70 -6.96 -0.34 3.89
C TYR A 70 -8.28 0.38 4.06
N CYS A 71 -9.00 0.68 2.97
CA CYS A 71 -10.33 1.25 3.07
C CYS A 71 -11.33 0.22 3.63
N TYR A 72 -12.00 0.53 4.75
CA TYR A 72 -12.99 -0.36 5.38
C TYR A 72 -14.06 -0.85 4.40
N TRP A 73 -14.54 0.07 3.55
CA TRP A 73 -15.60 -0.20 2.56
C TRP A 73 -15.17 -1.15 1.45
N MET A 74 -13.86 -1.26 1.18
CA MET A 74 -13.37 -2.26 0.23
C MET A 74 -13.58 -3.70 0.72
N LYS A 75 -13.61 -3.95 2.04
CA LYS A 75 -13.94 -5.26 2.63
C LYS A 75 -15.43 -5.43 2.92
N ASN A 76 -16.19 -4.34 2.94
CA ASN A 76 -17.60 -4.30 3.35
C ASN A 76 -18.49 -3.69 2.25
N SER A 77 -18.13 -3.85 0.98
CA SER A 77 -18.82 -3.20 -0.14
C SER A 77 -20.29 -3.60 -0.20
N ALA A 78 -20.62 -4.87 0.07
CA ALA A 78 -22.00 -5.33 0.14
C ALA A 78 -22.85 -4.60 1.19
N LYS A 79 -22.26 -4.19 2.32
CA LYS A 79 -22.98 -3.37 3.33
C LYS A 79 -23.22 -1.96 2.81
N LEU A 80 -22.24 -1.41 2.10
CA LEU A 80 -22.35 -0.07 1.52
C LEU A 80 -23.39 -0.03 0.39
N ALA A 81 -23.48 -1.10 -0.41
CA ALA A 81 -24.49 -1.24 -1.47
C ALA A 81 -25.93 -1.28 -0.94
N GLN A 82 -26.12 -1.72 0.31
CA GLN A 82 -27.44 -1.81 0.95
C GLN A 82 -27.80 -0.56 1.77
N ASP A 83 -26.88 0.39 1.91
CA ASP A 83 -27.02 1.58 2.75
C ASP A 83 -26.77 2.86 1.92
N ASP A 84 -27.83 3.30 1.23
CA ASP A 84 -27.83 4.50 0.37
C ASP A 84 -27.41 5.76 1.12
N ALA A 85 -27.73 5.88 2.41
CA ALA A 85 -27.39 7.04 3.21
C ALA A 85 -25.87 7.12 3.44
N SER A 86 -25.25 6.00 3.81
CA SER A 86 -23.79 5.90 3.96
C SER A 86 -23.06 6.11 2.64
N PHE A 87 -23.55 5.54 1.54
CA PHE A 87 -22.99 5.75 0.21
C PHE A 87 -23.03 7.24 -0.19
N THR A 88 -24.19 7.86 -0.04
CA THR A 88 -24.40 9.29 -0.36
C THR A 88 -23.49 10.17 0.50
N LEU A 89 -23.36 9.88 1.79
CA LEU A 89 -22.49 10.66 2.68
C LEU A 89 -21.03 10.62 2.22
N LEU A 90 -20.50 9.44 1.89
CA LEU A 90 -19.10 9.28 1.46
C LEU A 90 -18.84 9.95 0.12
N THR A 91 -19.76 9.79 -0.84
CA THR A 91 -19.59 10.29 -2.20
C THR A 91 -19.94 11.77 -2.35
N SER A 92 -20.80 12.32 -1.50
CA SER A 92 -21.14 13.75 -1.52
C SER A 92 -19.93 14.67 -1.32
N SER A 93 -18.92 14.20 -0.59
CA SER A 93 -17.65 14.91 -0.39
C SER A 93 -16.79 15.01 -1.67
N LEU A 94 -17.10 14.21 -2.69
CA LEU A 94 -16.40 14.20 -3.97
C LEU A 94 -16.88 15.29 -4.91
N VAL A 95 -17.95 16.03 -4.59
CA VAL A 95 -18.44 17.09 -5.45
C VAL A 95 -18.33 18.41 -4.71
N THR A 96 -17.52 19.32 -5.25
CA THR A 96 -17.46 20.68 -4.73
C THR A 96 -18.82 21.36 -4.88
N LYS A 97 -19.07 22.43 -4.12
CA LYS A 97 -20.30 23.25 -4.29
C LYS A 97 -20.49 23.80 -5.71
N GLY A 98 -19.43 23.86 -6.52
CA GLY A 98 -19.47 24.24 -7.92
C GLY A 98 -19.77 23.11 -8.90
N GLY A 99 -20.08 21.89 -8.42
CA GLY A 99 -20.35 20.73 -9.26
C GLY A 99 -19.10 20.04 -9.82
N VAL A 100 -17.90 20.45 -9.41
CA VAL A 100 -16.64 19.82 -9.84
C VAL A 100 -16.41 18.57 -9.01
N MET A 101 -16.23 17.43 -9.69
CA MET A 101 -15.83 16.17 -9.07
C MET A 101 -14.35 16.23 -8.68
N ILE A 102 -14.04 15.95 -7.42
CA ILE A 102 -12.70 15.77 -6.90
C ILE A 102 -12.35 14.30 -7.09
N GLU A 103 -11.27 14.03 -7.82
CA GLU A 103 -10.76 12.67 -7.92
C GLU A 103 -10.17 12.23 -6.58
N ASN A 104 -10.83 11.26 -5.94
CA ASN A 104 -10.29 10.56 -4.79
C ASN A 104 -10.00 9.11 -5.19
N PRO A 105 -8.72 8.72 -5.33
CA PRO A 105 -8.35 7.37 -5.75
C PRO A 105 -8.89 6.25 -4.85
N LEU A 106 -9.14 6.52 -3.56
CA LEU A 106 -9.70 5.52 -2.63
C LEU A 106 -11.20 5.34 -2.85
N LEU A 107 -11.94 6.43 -3.05
CA LEU A 107 -13.38 6.34 -3.31
C LEU A 107 -13.66 5.81 -4.71
N LYS A 108 -12.82 6.13 -5.70
CA LYS A 108 -12.88 5.51 -7.03
C LYS A 108 -12.76 3.99 -6.94
N GLU A 109 -11.77 3.49 -6.19
CA GLU A 109 -11.59 2.04 -5.98
C GLU A 109 -12.81 1.38 -5.31
N VAL A 110 -13.45 2.07 -4.37
CA VAL A 110 -14.68 1.59 -3.71
C VAL A 110 -15.86 1.54 -4.68
N VAL A 111 -16.04 2.57 -5.50
CA VAL A 111 -17.11 2.63 -6.51
C VAL A 111 -16.90 1.56 -7.58
N ASP A 112 -15.70 1.44 -8.14
CA ASP A 112 -15.37 0.41 -9.14
C ASP A 112 -15.67 -1.00 -8.58
N LYS A 113 -15.41 -1.24 -7.30
CA LYS A 113 -15.71 -2.53 -6.65
C LYS A 113 -17.21 -2.75 -6.41
N LEU A 114 -17.99 -1.70 -6.19
CA LEU A 114 -19.45 -1.78 -6.07
C LEU A 114 -20.09 -2.08 -7.42
N ASP A 115 -19.63 -1.43 -8.49
CA ASP A 115 -20.14 -1.66 -9.84
C ASP A 115 -19.95 -3.13 -10.27
N ASN A 116 -18.74 -3.68 -10.05
CA ASN A 116 -18.45 -5.09 -10.29
C ASN A 116 -19.28 -6.06 -9.41
N TRP A 117 -19.77 -5.61 -8.26
CA TRP A 117 -20.66 -6.41 -7.40
C TRP A 117 -22.10 -6.41 -7.93
N MET A 118 -22.58 -5.28 -8.48
CA MET A 118 -23.93 -5.16 -9.04
C MET A 118 -24.09 -5.92 -10.37
N ASP A 119 -22.99 -6.13 -11.11
CA ASP A 119 -22.98 -6.88 -12.37
C ASP A 119 -22.95 -8.42 -12.18
N ASN A 120 -22.85 -8.94 -10.94
CA ASN A 120 -22.86 -10.37 -10.60
C ASN A 120 -24.14 -10.79 -9.88
#